data_AF-A0A0S8IK50-F1
#
_entry.id   AF-A0A0S8IK50-F1
#
_cell.length_a   1.000
_cell.length_b   1.000
_cell.length_c   1.000
_cell.angle_alpha   90.00
_cell.angle_beta   90.00
_cell.angle_gamma   90.00
#
_symmetry.space_group_name_H-M   'P 1'
#
loop_
_entity.id
_entity.type
_entity.pdbx_description
1 polymer ?
#
loop_
_entity_poly.entity_id
_entity_poly.type
_entity_poly.pdbx_seq_one_letter_code
_entity_poly.pdbx_strand_id
1 'polypeptide(L)'
;MLYFERKFKKKGFDLIIGVDEAGRGPLAGPVVAAERAFQEIILNCVFGIGVVPEAIIDRVNILEATRLAMQKAINHLIAKSKPKSESRICVLVDGNLTLDIDVPYTGIANGDSRSKSIACASILAKVTRDRIMVSYDKTYPQYRFIKHKGYPTQEHREILKRIGPCSIHRRSFCYV
;
A
#
# COMPACT_ATOMS: atom_id res chain seq x y z
N MET A 1 3.45 13.34 16.30
CA MET A 1 3.04 12.08 15.64
C MET A 1 1.79 11.39 16.23
N LEU A 2 1.39 11.60 17.50
CA LEU A 2 0.10 11.06 18.05
C LEU A 2 -1.07 12.07 18.00
N TYR A 3 -0.96 13.13 17.21
CA TYR A 3 -1.91 14.25 17.27
C TYR A 3 -3.29 13.84 16.73
N PHE A 4 -3.32 13.20 15.56
CA PHE A 4 -4.57 12.80 14.91
C PHE A 4 -5.29 11.69 15.68
N GLU A 5 -4.55 10.71 16.18
CA GLU A 5 -5.06 9.60 16.98
C GLU A 5 -5.72 10.12 18.27
N ARG A 6 -5.05 11.04 18.97
CA ARG A 6 -5.62 11.70 20.17
C ARG A 6 -6.82 12.59 19.82
N LYS A 7 -6.77 13.31 18.69
CA LYS A 7 -7.86 14.18 18.21
C LYS A 7 -9.13 13.40 17.90
N PHE A 8 -9.03 12.27 17.19
CA PHE A 8 -10.19 11.47 16.83
C PHE A 8 -10.70 10.59 17.97
N LYS A 9 -9.84 10.07 18.87
CA LYS A 9 -10.32 9.44 20.12
C LYS A 9 -11.12 10.41 20.98
N LYS A 10 -10.69 11.68 21.10
CA LYS A 10 -11.46 12.74 21.79
C LYS A 10 -12.80 13.07 21.12
N LYS A 11 -13.01 12.69 19.85
CA LYS A 11 -14.29 12.82 19.15
C LYS A 11 -15.20 11.58 19.29
N GLY A 12 -14.81 10.57 20.07
CA GLY A 12 -15.63 9.39 20.34
C GLY A 12 -15.43 8.21 19.39
N PHE A 13 -14.43 8.25 18.49
CA PHE A 13 -14.04 7.09 17.67
C PHE A 13 -13.23 6.09 18.50
N ASP A 14 -13.61 4.80 18.43
CA ASP A 14 -12.98 3.72 19.19
C ASP A 14 -11.76 3.15 18.44
N LEU A 15 -11.90 2.97 17.11
CA LEU A 15 -10.88 2.40 16.23
C LEU A 15 -10.37 3.46 15.25
N ILE A 16 -9.04 3.62 15.20
CA ILE A 16 -8.37 4.55 14.29
C ILE A 16 -7.43 3.75 13.39
N ILE A 17 -7.75 3.74 12.11
CA ILE A 17 -7.04 3.01 11.07
C ILE A 17 -6.14 3.99 10.33
N GLY A 18 -4.87 3.65 10.11
CA GLY A 18 -4.02 4.36 9.13
C GLY A 18 -3.94 3.55 7.85
N VAL A 19 -3.81 4.22 6.70
CA VAL A 19 -3.65 3.60 5.39
C VAL A 19 -2.68 4.43 4.53
N ASP A 20 -1.79 3.75 3.82
CA ASP A 20 -0.79 4.31 2.90
C ASP A 20 -0.46 3.29 1.79
N GLU A 21 0.30 3.70 0.76
CA GLU A 21 0.75 2.83 -0.33
C GLU A 21 2.22 3.03 -0.78
N ALA A 22 2.89 1.96 -1.20
CA ALA A 22 4.17 2.00 -1.91
C ALA A 22 4.12 1.07 -3.11
N GLY A 23 4.77 1.47 -4.20
CA GLY A 23 4.70 0.72 -5.45
C GLY A 23 3.84 1.35 -6.53
N ARG A 24 3.42 2.62 -6.41
CA ARG A 24 2.79 3.33 -7.53
C ARG A 24 3.73 3.58 -8.71
N GLY A 25 4.93 4.12 -8.47
CA GLY A 25 5.92 4.43 -9.52
C GLY A 25 6.57 3.27 -10.31
N PRO A 26 6.69 2.05 -9.78
CA PRO A 26 7.21 0.87 -10.50
C PRO A 26 6.49 0.48 -11.78
N LEU A 27 7.27 0.01 -12.75
CA LEU A 27 6.81 -0.63 -13.99
C LEU A 27 6.35 -2.08 -13.77
N ALA A 28 6.75 -2.71 -12.66
CA ALA A 28 6.48 -4.12 -12.36
C ALA A 28 6.06 -4.36 -10.91
N GLY A 29 5.18 -5.35 -10.71
CA GLY A 29 4.67 -5.82 -9.42
C GLY A 29 3.61 -4.92 -8.77
N PRO A 30 3.06 -5.32 -7.60
CA PRO A 30 1.90 -4.71 -6.96
C PRO A 30 2.22 -3.46 -6.11
N VAL A 31 1.25 -2.98 -5.30
CA VAL A 31 1.33 -1.78 -4.43
C VAL A 31 0.92 -2.09 -2.96
N VAL A 32 1.62 -1.56 -1.90
CA VAL A 32 1.21 -0.99 -0.55
C VAL A 32 2.42 -0.53 0.39
N ALA A 33 2.25 0.30 1.46
CA ALA A 33 3.18 1.01 2.44
C ALA A 33 4.21 0.33 3.42
N ALA A 34 5.55 0.57 3.45
CA ALA A 34 6.47 0.17 4.60
C ALA A 34 7.75 1.07 4.84
N GLU A 35 8.56 0.99 5.94
CA GLU A 35 9.32 -0.18 6.51
C GLU A 35 9.95 -0.01 7.94
N ARG A 36 10.27 -1.15 8.62
CA ARG A 36 11.20 -1.37 9.78
C ARG A 36 10.64 -1.58 11.21
N ALA A 37 9.57 -0.91 11.66
CA ALA A 37 8.86 -1.30 12.90
C ALA A 37 7.96 -2.56 12.73
N PHE A 38 8.19 -3.33 11.66
CA PHE A 38 7.28 -4.36 11.14
C PHE A 38 6.99 -5.51 12.11
N GLN A 39 8.00 -6.03 12.82
CA GLN A 39 7.76 -7.11 13.80
C GLN A 39 6.94 -6.61 14.99
N GLU A 40 7.27 -5.43 15.52
CA GLU A 40 6.53 -4.81 16.63
C GLU A 40 5.07 -4.51 16.24
N ILE A 41 4.84 -4.02 15.02
CA ILE A 41 3.49 -3.79 14.49
C ILE A 41 2.72 -5.10 14.30
N ILE A 42 3.34 -6.16 13.77
CA ILE A 42 2.66 -7.46 13.63
C ILE A 42 2.26 -8.05 14.99
N LEU A 43 3.12 -7.89 16.01
CA LEU A 43 2.87 -8.45 17.34
C LEU A 43 1.86 -7.63 18.15
N ASN A 44 1.81 -6.31 17.96
CA ASN A 44 1.05 -5.41 18.85
C ASN A 44 -0.12 -4.67 18.16
N CYS A 45 -0.30 -4.80 16.85
CA CYS A 45 -1.37 -4.13 16.09
C CYS A 45 -2.21 -5.12 15.28
N VAL A 46 -3.52 -4.86 15.18
CA VAL A 46 -4.37 -5.51 14.18
C VAL A 46 -4.21 -4.76 12.86
N PHE A 47 -4.00 -5.49 11.76
CA PHE A 47 -3.81 -4.89 10.44
C PHE A 47 -4.44 -5.71 9.31
N GLY A 48 -4.78 -5.02 8.22
CA GLY A 48 -5.18 -5.60 6.94
C GLY A 48 -4.18 -5.26 5.85
N ILE A 49 -4.09 -6.11 4.82
CA ILE A 49 -3.24 -5.90 3.64
C ILE A 49 -4.12 -6.01 2.41
N GLY A 50 -4.08 -5.02 1.53
CA GLY A 50 -4.73 -5.08 0.22
C GLY A 50 -3.69 -5.21 -0.87
N VAL A 51 -3.89 -6.13 -1.81
CA VAL A 51 -3.01 -6.31 -2.98
C VAL A 51 -3.87 -6.25 -4.24
N VAL A 52 -3.35 -5.54 -5.24
CA VAL A 52 -3.94 -5.42 -6.58
C VAL A 52 -2.83 -5.75 -7.59
N PRO A 53 -3.01 -6.79 -8.44
CA PRO A 53 -2.02 -7.19 -9.42
C PRO A 53 -2.01 -6.26 -10.65
N GLU A 54 -0.91 -6.26 -11.38
CA GLU A 54 -0.68 -5.50 -12.61
C GLU A 54 -1.81 -5.64 -13.64
N ALA A 55 -2.37 -6.84 -13.83
CA ALA A 55 -3.49 -7.05 -14.76
C ALA A 55 -4.76 -6.25 -14.39
N ILE A 56 -4.95 -5.92 -13.12
CA ILE A 56 -6.02 -5.02 -12.67
C ILE A 56 -5.59 -3.56 -12.80
N ILE A 57 -4.34 -3.22 -12.49
CA ILE A 57 -3.77 -1.88 -12.69
C ILE A 57 -3.92 -1.43 -14.16
N ASP A 58 -3.62 -2.33 -15.11
CA ASP A 58 -3.77 -2.08 -16.53
C ASP A 58 -5.23 -1.95 -16.98
N ARG A 59 -6.17 -2.59 -16.27
CA ARG A 59 -7.60 -2.53 -16.57
C ARG A 59 -8.29 -1.28 -16.03
N VAL A 60 -7.92 -0.82 -14.83
CA VAL A 60 -8.64 0.27 -14.12
C VAL A 60 -7.85 1.56 -13.94
N ASN A 61 -6.57 1.60 -14.34
CA ASN A 61 -5.58 2.64 -14.03
C ASN A 61 -5.00 2.58 -12.59
N ILE A 62 -3.85 3.23 -12.38
CA ILE A 62 -3.10 3.19 -11.11
C ILE A 62 -3.80 3.89 -9.94
N LEU A 63 -4.62 4.91 -10.20
CA LEU A 63 -5.37 5.62 -9.17
C LEU A 63 -6.49 4.74 -8.61
N GLU A 64 -7.29 4.14 -9.48
CA GLU A 64 -8.33 3.18 -9.07
C GLU A 64 -7.75 1.92 -8.46
N ALA A 65 -6.65 1.38 -9.00
CA ALA A 65 -5.97 0.25 -8.39
C ALA A 65 -5.41 0.57 -6.99
N THR A 66 -5.01 1.81 -6.74
CA THR A 66 -4.62 2.27 -5.40
C THR A 66 -5.85 2.33 -4.48
N ARG A 67 -6.98 2.89 -4.93
CA ARG A 67 -8.26 2.88 -4.18
C ARG A 67 -8.68 1.47 -3.80
N LEU A 68 -8.69 0.54 -4.76
CA LEU A 68 -9.02 -0.87 -4.55
C LEU A 68 -8.05 -1.56 -3.56
N ALA A 69 -6.76 -1.21 -3.58
CA ALA A 69 -5.80 -1.73 -2.61
C ALA A 69 -6.09 -1.22 -1.19
N MET A 70 -6.38 0.08 -1.04
CA MET A 70 -6.74 0.67 0.25
C MET A 70 -8.05 0.09 0.80
N GLN A 71 -9.10 0.00 -0.02
CA GLN A 71 -10.39 -0.64 0.35
C GLN A 71 -10.18 -2.08 0.85
N LYS A 72 -9.43 -2.91 0.11
CA LYS A 72 -9.11 -4.28 0.56
C LYS A 72 -8.38 -4.30 1.90
N ALA A 73 -7.43 -3.39 2.12
CA ALA A 73 -6.70 -3.30 3.38
C ALA A 73 -7.64 -2.92 4.55
N ILE A 74 -8.52 -1.94 4.34
CA ILE A 74 -9.53 -1.51 5.33
C ILE A 74 -10.49 -2.65 5.65
N ASN A 75 -11.09 -3.28 4.64
CA ASN A 75 -12.05 -4.37 4.82
C ASN A 75 -11.43 -5.58 5.53
N HIS A 76 -10.19 -5.95 5.20
CA HIS A 76 -9.43 -6.97 5.93
C HIS A 76 -9.16 -6.61 7.39
N LEU A 77 -8.98 -5.33 7.72
CA LEU A 77 -8.79 -4.88 9.10
C LEU A 77 -10.12 -4.90 9.87
N ILE A 78 -11.21 -4.38 9.30
CA ILE A 78 -12.54 -4.36 9.92
C ILE A 78 -13.01 -5.79 10.24
N ALA A 79 -12.87 -6.72 9.30
CA ALA A 79 -13.23 -8.12 9.48
C ALA A 79 -12.45 -8.81 10.62
N LYS A 80 -11.18 -8.41 10.85
CA LYS A 80 -10.35 -8.91 11.96
C LYS A 80 -10.66 -8.24 13.30
N SER A 81 -10.90 -6.94 13.30
CA SER A 81 -11.05 -6.15 14.55
C SER A 81 -12.44 -6.26 15.17
N LYS A 82 -13.45 -6.73 14.41
CA LYS A 82 -14.84 -6.94 14.87
C LYS A 82 -15.37 -5.78 15.75
N PRO A 83 -15.34 -4.54 15.24
CA PRO A 83 -15.74 -3.37 16.01
C PRO A 83 -17.24 -3.44 16.37
N LYS A 84 -17.62 -2.88 17.53
CA LYS A 84 -19.02 -2.90 18.00
C LYS A 84 -20.00 -2.11 17.12
N SER A 85 -19.49 -1.18 16.30
CA SER A 85 -20.24 -0.46 15.27
C SER A 85 -19.27 0.19 14.27
N GLU A 86 -19.62 0.20 12.99
CA GLU A 86 -18.84 0.83 11.92
C GLU A 86 -18.78 2.35 12.07
N SER A 87 -19.84 2.96 12.63
CA SER A 87 -19.90 4.40 12.95
C SER A 87 -18.84 4.89 13.95
N ARG A 88 -18.14 3.98 14.63
CA ARG A 88 -17.07 4.29 15.59
C ARG A 88 -15.65 4.02 15.05
N ILE A 89 -15.54 3.78 13.75
CA ILE A 89 -14.28 3.64 13.00
C ILE A 89 -13.94 4.99 12.36
N CYS A 90 -12.66 5.37 12.41
CA CYS A 90 -12.12 6.49 11.64
C CYS A 90 -10.89 6.04 10.84
N VAL A 91 -10.92 6.25 9.53
CA VAL A 91 -9.79 5.94 8.63
C VAL A 91 -8.99 7.21 8.33
N LEU A 92 -7.69 7.16 8.57
CA LEU A 92 -6.72 8.19 8.22
C LEU A 92 -5.96 7.70 6.99
N VAL A 93 -6.05 8.45 5.90
CA VAL A 93 -5.47 8.10 4.58
C VAL A 93 -4.31 9.05 4.30
N ASP A 94 -3.17 8.56 3.83
CA ASP A 94 -2.13 9.47 3.33
C ASP A 94 -2.57 10.19 2.05
N GLY A 95 -2.24 11.46 1.94
CA GLY A 95 -2.63 12.32 0.82
C GLY A 95 -4.12 12.69 0.80
N ASN A 96 -4.68 12.76 -0.41
CA ASN A 96 -6.01 13.30 -0.70
C ASN A 96 -6.89 12.33 -1.51
N LEU A 97 -6.58 11.03 -1.49
CA LEU A 97 -7.32 10.04 -2.27
C LEU A 97 -8.74 9.87 -1.70
N THR A 98 -9.75 10.09 -2.54
CA THR A 98 -11.13 9.72 -2.20
C THR A 98 -11.28 8.20 -2.23
N LEU A 99 -11.92 7.65 -1.20
CA LEU A 99 -12.23 6.23 -1.07
C LEU A 99 -13.75 6.05 -1.14
N ASP A 100 -14.17 5.03 -1.87
CA ASP A 100 -15.55 4.52 -1.87
C ASP A 100 -15.66 3.45 -0.78
N ILE A 101 -16.04 3.87 0.43
CA ILE A 101 -16.17 3.06 1.65
C ILE A 101 -17.26 3.64 2.56
N ASP A 102 -18.00 2.78 3.25
CA ASP A 102 -19.10 3.18 4.15
C ASP A 102 -18.64 3.73 5.51
N VAL A 103 -17.32 3.80 5.76
CA VAL A 103 -16.75 4.26 7.04
C VAL A 103 -16.16 5.69 6.94
N PRO A 104 -16.31 6.55 7.97
CA PRO A 104 -15.75 7.89 7.96
C PRO A 104 -14.23 7.89 7.77
N TYR A 105 -13.74 8.67 6.81
CA TYR A 105 -12.31 8.83 6.53
C TYR A 105 -11.84 10.30 6.48
N THR A 106 -10.53 10.50 6.57
CA THR A 106 -9.88 11.81 6.47
C THR A 106 -8.52 11.66 5.79
N GLY A 107 -8.34 12.34 4.66
CA GLY A 107 -7.04 12.48 4.01
C GLY A 107 -6.11 13.41 4.80
N ILE A 108 -4.84 13.02 4.94
CA ILE A 108 -3.80 13.79 5.61
C ILE A 108 -2.60 13.89 4.67
N ALA A 109 -2.35 15.09 4.14
CA ALA A 109 -1.12 15.34 3.36
C ALA A 109 0.14 15.09 4.22
N ASN A 110 1.07 14.28 3.69
CA ASN A 110 2.25 13.76 4.38
C ASN A 110 1.87 13.08 5.70
N GLY A 111 0.91 12.15 5.62
CA GLY A 111 0.28 11.48 6.74
C GLY A 111 1.27 10.65 7.56
N ASP A 112 2.19 9.96 6.89
CA ASP A 112 3.32 9.20 7.42
C ASP A 112 4.11 9.95 8.51
N SER A 113 4.43 11.22 8.28
CA SER A 113 5.21 12.06 9.19
C SER A 113 4.38 12.62 10.35
N ARG A 114 3.05 12.52 10.28
CA ARG A 114 2.10 13.26 11.14
C ARG A 114 1.23 12.35 12.02
N SER A 115 0.89 11.16 11.54
CA SER A 115 0.08 10.13 12.20
C SER A 115 0.91 8.87 12.41
N LYS A 116 0.97 8.36 13.65
CA LYS A 116 1.57 7.05 13.93
C LYS A 116 0.81 5.91 13.23
N SER A 117 -0.52 6.00 13.14
CA SER A 117 -1.30 4.97 12.46
C SER A 117 -0.99 4.93 10.97
N ILE A 118 -0.90 6.10 10.29
CA ILE A 118 -0.44 6.15 8.90
C ILE A 118 1.00 5.65 8.82
N ALA A 119 1.94 6.14 9.63
CA ALA A 119 3.32 5.62 9.65
C ALA A 119 3.40 4.10 9.82
N CYS A 120 2.55 3.47 10.65
CA CYS A 120 2.51 2.01 10.80
C CYS A 120 1.94 1.30 9.55
N ALA A 121 0.98 1.93 8.86
CA ALA A 121 0.45 1.46 7.58
C ALA A 121 1.41 1.73 6.41
N SER A 122 2.25 2.77 6.53
CA SER A 122 3.52 2.99 5.85
C SER A 122 4.64 2.13 6.42
N ILE A 123 4.38 1.10 7.26
CA ILE A 123 5.35 0.10 7.77
C ILE A 123 4.92 -1.37 7.48
N LEU A 124 3.79 -1.65 6.81
CA LEU A 124 3.24 -3.01 6.61
C LEU A 124 3.32 -3.66 5.21
N ALA A 125 3.94 -2.99 4.25
CA ALA A 125 3.86 -3.36 2.85
C ALA A 125 4.92 -2.88 1.83
N LYS A 126 5.83 -1.93 2.04
CA LYS A 126 7.12 -1.87 1.32
C LYS A 126 7.99 -3.07 1.71
N VAL A 127 7.86 -3.59 2.94
CA VAL A 127 8.22 -4.95 3.37
C VAL A 127 7.47 -5.98 2.52
N THR A 128 6.13 -5.98 2.53
CA THR A 128 5.32 -7.04 1.90
C THR A 128 5.50 -7.07 0.38
N ARG A 129 5.46 -5.91 -0.27
CA ARG A 129 5.82 -5.64 -1.65
C ARG A 129 7.27 -6.02 -1.94
N ASP A 130 8.27 -5.59 -1.16
CA ASP A 130 9.65 -5.95 -1.47
C ASP A 130 9.89 -7.45 -1.27
N ARG A 131 9.19 -8.11 -0.34
CA ARG A 131 9.14 -9.58 -0.24
C ARG A 131 8.49 -10.20 -1.47
N ILE A 132 7.39 -9.65 -1.98
CA ILE A 132 6.78 -10.09 -3.25
C ILE A 132 7.75 -9.88 -4.42
N MET A 133 8.45 -8.74 -4.50
CA MET A 133 9.47 -8.47 -5.53
C MET A 133 10.69 -9.38 -5.39
N VAL A 134 11.07 -9.81 -4.18
CA VAL A 134 12.11 -10.81 -3.95
C VAL A 134 11.64 -12.21 -4.37
N SER A 135 10.37 -12.56 -4.17
CA SER A 135 9.79 -13.79 -4.72
C SER A 135 9.77 -13.74 -6.26
N TYR A 136 9.38 -12.62 -6.86
CA TYR A 136 9.42 -12.43 -8.30
C TYR A 136 10.85 -12.42 -8.87
N ASP A 137 11.85 -11.93 -8.13
CA ASP A 137 13.26 -12.04 -8.53
C ASP A 137 13.69 -13.51 -8.68
N LYS A 138 13.19 -14.42 -7.84
CA LYS A 138 13.44 -15.87 -7.97
C LYS A 138 12.76 -16.48 -9.20
N THR A 139 11.57 -15.99 -9.56
CA THR A 139 10.82 -16.44 -10.76
C THR A 139 11.38 -15.83 -12.05
N TYR A 140 11.93 -14.62 -11.97
CA TYR A 140 12.37 -13.79 -13.10
C TYR A 140 13.78 -13.23 -12.86
N PRO A 141 14.81 -14.08 -12.60
CA PRO A 141 16.14 -13.63 -12.19
C PRO A 141 16.84 -12.75 -13.23
N GLN A 142 16.52 -12.93 -14.51
CA GLN A 142 17.01 -12.11 -15.62
C GLN A 142 16.56 -10.63 -15.53
N TYR A 143 15.57 -10.32 -14.69
CA TYR A 143 15.06 -8.97 -14.46
C TYR A 143 15.61 -8.28 -13.21
N ARG A 144 16.38 -8.97 -12.35
CA ARG A 144 17.09 -8.39 -11.18
C ARG A 144 16.21 -7.51 -10.26
N PHE A 145 14.93 -7.84 -10.13
CA PHE A 145 13.96 -7.15 -9.29
C PHE A 145 14.40 -6.95 -7.84
N ILE A 146 15.31 -7.78 -7.30
CA ILE A 146 15.87 -7.59 -5.96
C ILE A 146 16.55 -6.23 -5.78
N LYS A 147 17.17 -5.68 -6.84
CA LYS A 147 17.84 -4.37 -6.81
C LYS A 147 16.86 -3.21 -6.87
N HIS A 148 16.10 -3.14 -7.96
CA HIS A 148 15.28 -1.96 -8.30
C HIS A 148 13.80 -2.13 -7.96
N LYS A 149 13.36 -3.26 -7.41
CA LYS A 149 11.96 -3.53 -6.96
C LYS A 149 10.90 -3.19 -8.03
N GLY A 150 11.24 -3.30 -9.31
CA GLY A 150 10.38 -2.92 -10.44
C GLY A 150 10.35 -1.43 -10.82
N TYR A 151 11.03 -0.54 -10.09
CA TYR A 151 11.14 0.89 -10.45
C TYR A 151 11.79 1.10 -11.83
N PRO A 152 11.46 2.17 -12.57
CA PRO A 152 12.08 2.54 -13.85
C PRO A 152 13.50 3.11 -13.63
N THR A 153 14.41 2.27 -13.11
CA THR A 153 15.84 2.58 -13.07
C THR A 153 16.46 2.39 -14.47
N GLN A 154 17.66 2.93 -14.67
CA GLN A 154 18.42 2.70 -15.90
C GLN A 154 18.59 1.20 -16.18
N GLU A 155 19.08 0.43 -15.20
CA GLU A 155 19.26 -1.03 -15.30
C GLU A 155 17.95 -1.75 -15.71
N HIS A 156 16.80 -1.34 -15.15
CA HIS A 156 15.51 -1.97 -15.50
C HIS A 156 15.05 -1.64 -16.92
N ARG A 157 15.26 -0.39 -17.39
CA ARG A 157 14.97 0.00 -18.77
C ARG A 157 15.89 -0.70 -19.77
N GLU A 158 17.17 -0.86 -19.46
CA GLU A 158 18.13 -1.58 -20.30
C GLU A 158 17.76 -3.08 -20.44
N ILE A 159 17.36 -3.71 -19.34
CA ILE A 159 16.81 -5.08 -19.36
C ILE A 159 15.56 -5.15 -20.26
N LEU A 160 14.59 -4.25 -20.05
CA LEU A 160 13.36 -4.21 -20.84
C LEU A 160 13.61 -4.03 -22.34
N LYS A 161 14.58 -3.20 -22.73
CA LYS A 161 15.00 -3.04 -24.13
C LYS A 161 15.61 -4.31 -24.72
N ARG A 162 16.28 -5.14 -23.91
CA ARG A 162 16.99 -6.35 -24.36
C ARG A 162 16.12 -7.59 -24.43
N ILE A 163 15.21 -7.80 -23.48
CA ILE A 163 14.43 -9.05 -23.34
C ILE A 163 12.90 -8.84 -23.28
N GLY A 164 12.43 -7.59 -23.41
CA GLY A 164 11.02 -7.25 -23.31
C GLY A 164 10.44 -7.33 -21.89
N PRO A 165 9.14 -7.02 -21.71
CA PRO A 165 8.41 -7.14 -20.44
C PRO A 165 7.88 -8.57 -20.17
N CYS A 166 7.96 -9.04 -18.93
CA CYS A 166 7.38 -10.30 -18.45
C CYS A 166 5.93 -10.13 -17.94
N SER A 167 5.32 -11.18 -17.37
CA SER A 167 3.90 -11.17 -16.98
C SER A 167 3.58 -10.15 -15.88
N ILE A 168 4.53 -9.82 -15.00
CA ILE A 168 4.32 -8.89 -13.88
C ILE A 168 4.56 -7.40 -14.21
N HIS A 169 4.86 -7.09 -15.48
CA HIS A 169 5.01 -5.72 -15.97
C HIS A 169 3.65 -5.14 -16.37
N ARG A 170 3.39 -3.92 -15.92
CA ARG A 170 2.17 -3.15 -16.20
C ARG A 170 2.19 -2.66 -17.64
N ARG A 171 1.38 -3.27 -18.49
CA ARG A 171 1.32 -3.04 -19.95
C ARG A 171 0.80 -1.64 -20.31
N SER A 172 0.06 -1.00 -19.42
CA SER A 172 -0.42 0.39 -19.57
C SER A 172 0.64 1.45 -19.25
N PHE A 173 1.79 1.08 -18.67
CA PHE A 173 2.82 2.03 -18.26
C PHE A 173 3.84 2.27 -19.37
N CYS A 174 4.33 3.51 -19.48
CA CYS A 174 5.43 3.84 -20.37
C CYS A 174 6.74 3.24 -19.85
N TYR A 175 7.47 2.51 -20.71
CA TYR A 175 8.77 1.90 -20.38
C TYR A 175 9.99 2.71 -20.85
N VAL A 176 9.75 3.82 -21.54
CA VAL A 176 10.79 4.65 -22.19
C VAL A 176 11.39 5.65 -21.20
#